data_AF-A0A3E0DI56-F1
#
_entry.id   AF-A0A3E0DI56-F1
#
_cell.length_a   1.000
_cell.length_b   1.000
_cell.length_c   1.000
_cell.angle_alpha   90.00
_cell.angle_beta   90.00
_cell.angle_gamma   90.00
#
_symmetry.space_group_name_H-M   'P 1'
#
loop_
_entity.id
_entity.type
_entity.pdbx_description
1 polymer ?
#
loop_
_entity_poly.entity_id
_entity_poly.type
_entity_poly.pdbx_seq_one_letter_code
_entity_poly.pdbx_strand_id
1 'polypeptide(L)'
;MNLIVKYFNAEKAESLLFIGFGIVAILLSIYLIFFLKDNFWKGLAIPLIVFSLVQLVIGTTIYIRSPKDSLLVENLIKLEPEKIQSEEIPRMEIVVQNFVYYRYFEIALV
;
A
#
# COMPACT_ATOMS: atom_id res chain seq x y z
N MET A 1 -19.83 -15.89 -1.35
CA MET A 1 -18.47 -15.59 -0.83
C MET A 1 -18.61 -14.67 0.36
N ASN A 2 -17.97 -14.96 1.49
CA ASN A 2 -18.03 -14.14 2.71
C ASN A 2 -17.52 -12.71 2.39
N LEU A 3 -18.26 -11.67 2.79
CA LEU A 3 -17.95 -10.27 2.52
C LEU A 3 -16.53 -9.88 2.99
N ILE A 4 -16.09 -10.49 4.09
CA ILE A 4 -14.78 -10.24 4.71
C ILE A 4 -13.65 -10.78 3.83
N VAL A 5 -13.80 -12.01 3.33
CA VAL A 5 -12.84 -12.60 2.41
C VAL A 5 -12.77 -11.80 1.11
N LYS A 6 -13.90 -11.27 0.64
CA LYS A 6 -13.92 -10.38 -0.53
C LYS A 6 -13.16 -9.07 -0.26
N TYR A 7 -13.35 -8.46 0.92
CA TYR A 7 -12.63 -7.24 1.32
C TYR A 7 -11.12 -7.46 1.38
N PHE A 8 -10.65 -8.47 2.11
CA PHE A 8 -9.21 -8.74 2.25
C PHE A 8 -8.56 -9.16 0.92
N ASN A 9 -9.29 -9.87 0.05
CA ASN A 9 -8.79 -10.15 -1.29
C ASN A 9 -8.65 -8.88 -2.15
N ALA A 10 -9.56 -7.91 -1.99
CA ALA A 10 -9.46 -6.62 -2.67
C ALA A 10 -8.27 -5.81 -2.15
N GLU A 11 -8.08 -5.75 -0.83
CA GLU A 11 -6.92 -5.09 -0.19
C GLU A 11 -5.59 -5.71 -0.66
N LYS A 12 -5.54 -7.04 -0.75
CA LYS A 12 -4.38 -7.75 -1.31
C LYS A 12 -4.17 -7.41 -2.80
N ALA A 13 -5.23 -7.34 -3.60
CA ALA A 13 -5.11 -6.98 -5.01
C ALA A 13 -4.59 -5.53 -5.19
N GLU A 14 -5.07 -4.59 -4.38
CA GLU A 14 -4.57 -3.21 -4.35
C GLU A 14 -3.09 -3.14 -3.98
N SER A 15 -2.66 -3.93 -2.98
CA SER A 15 -1.26 -4.00 -2.59
C SER A 15 -0.32 -4.46 -3.71
N LEU A 16 -0.81 -5.33 -4.62
CA LEU A 16 -0.06 -5.74 -5.80
C LEU A 16 0.07 -4.61 -6.83
N LEU A 17 -0.93 -3.73 -6.94
CA LEU A 17 -0.86 -2.56 -7.81
C LEU A 17 0.21 -1.58 -7.30
N PHE A 18 0.25 -1.32 -5.99
CA PHE A 18 1.29 -0.51 -5.36
C PHE A 18 2.70 -1.06 -5.62
N ILE A 19 2.89 -2.36 -5.41
CA ILE A 19 4.16 -3.03 -5.73
C ILE A 19 4.50 -2.87 -7.23
N GLY A 20 3.53 -3.10 -8.10
CA GLY A 20 3.70 -2.97 -9.56
C GLY A 20 4.14 -1.57 -9.98
N PHE A 21 3.44 -0.53 -9.50
CA PHE A 21 3.81 0.87 -9.77
C PHE A 21 5.18 1.22 -9.19
N GLY A 22 5.49 0.73 -7.98
CA GLY A 22 6.81 0.89 -7.38
C GLY A 22 7.93 0.29 -8.25
N ILE A 23 7.76 -0.93 -8.75
CA ILE A 23 8.73 -1.58 -9.65
C ILE A 23 8.89 -0.80 -10.97
N VAL A 24 7.78 -0.36 -11.57
CA VAL A 24 7.86 0.42 -12.83
C VAL A 24 8.57 1.76 -12.59
N ALA A 25 8.26 2.46 -11.50
CA ALA A 25 8.86 3.74 -11.17
C ALA A 25 10.36 3.64 -10.89
N ILE A 26 10.82 2.60 -10.16
CA ILE A 26 12.25 2.41 -9.90
C ILE A 26 13.01 2.09 -11.20
N LEU A 27 12.47 1.23 -12.07
CA LEU A 27 13.08 0.94 -13.37
C LEU A 27 13.17 2.19 -14.25
N LEU A 28 12.11 3.00 -14.27
CA LEU A 28 12.11 4.27 -14.98
C LEU A 28 13.17 5.23 -14.42
N SER A 29 13.28 5.36 -13.10
CA SER A 29 14.31 6.22 -12.50
C SER A 29 15.74 5.80 -12.84
N ILE A 30 16.02 4.49 -12.86
CA ILE A 30 17.30 3.93 -13.27
C ILE A 30 17.54 4.29 -14.74
N TYR A 31 16.54 4.13 -15.59
CA TYR A 31 16.64 4.51 -17.00
C TYR A 31 16.99 6.00 -17.17
N LEU A 32 16.28 6.89 -16.47
CA LEU A 32 16.51 8.33 -16.51
C LEU A 32 17.92 8.72 -16.06
N ILE A 33 18.46 8.10 -15.00
CA ILE A 33 19.78 8.44 -14.46
C ILE A 33 20.91 7.96 -15.38
N PHE A 34 20.83 6.74 -15.89
CA PHE A 34 21.94 6.09 -16.59
C PHE A 34 21.93 6.30 -18.10
N PHE A 35 20.74 6.44 -18.72
CA PHE A 35 20.62 6.53 -20.18
C PHE A 35 20.36 7.96 -20.66
N LEU A 36 19.65 8.77 -19.88
CA LEU A 36 19.41 10.17 -20.22
C LEU A 36 20.39 11.07 -19.47
N LYS A 37 21.51 11.40 -20.13
CA LYS A 37 22.65 12.12 -19.52
C LYS A 37 22.40 13.61 -19.21
N ASP A 38 21.18 14.11 -19.40
CA ASP A 38 20.80 15.49 -19.08
C ASP A 38 20.55 15.68 -17.59
N ASN A 39 20.91 16.85 -17.06
CA ASN A 39 20.70 17.21 -15.66
C ASN A 39 19.21 17.30 -15.32
N PHE A 40 18.35 17.65 -16.27
CA PHE A 40 16.90 17.66 -16.08
C PHE A 40 16.36 16.27 -15.73
N TRP A 41 16.72 15.23 -16.49
CA TRP A 41 16.25 13.86 -16.27
C TRP A 41 16.75 13.26 -14.96
N LYS A 42 17.97 13.60 -14.55
CA LYS A 42 18.50 13.24 -13.22
C LYS A 42 17.71 13.90 -12.09
N GLY A 43 17.29 15.15 -12.28
CA GLY A 43 16.39 15.84 -11.34
C GLY A 43 15.04 15.14 -11.21
N LEU A 44 14.42 14.76 -12.33
CA LEU A 44 13.13 14.05 -12.36
C LEU A 44 13.21 12.63 -11.75
N ALA A 45 14.36 11.98 -11.83
CA ALA A 45 14.54 10.66 -11.26
C ALA A 45 14.45 10.64 -9.72
N ILE A 46 14.81 11.74 -9.05
CA ILE A 46 14.79 11.83 -7.57
C ILE A 46 13.38 11.64 -6.99
N PRO A 47 12.35 12.43 -7.37
CA PRO A 47 10.98 12.21 -6.87
C PRO A 47 10.43 10.83 -7.29
N LEU A 48 10.78 10.32 -8.47
CA LEU A 48 10.39 8.97 -8.91
C LEU A 48 10.99 7.87 -8.01
N ILE A 49 12.24 8.01 -7.56
CA ILE A 49 12.85 7.08 -6.60
C ILE A 49 12.07 7.13 -5.29
N VAL A 50 11.82 8.32 -4.75
CA VAL A 50 11.07 8.47 -3.49
C VAL A 50 9.68 7.86 -3.62
N PHE A 51 8.95 8.15 -4.69
CA PHE A 51 7.65 7.55 -4.99
C PHE A 51 7.72 6.02 -5.01
N SER A 52 8.71 5.46 -5.73
CA SER A 52 8.86 4.02 -5.86
C SER A 52 9.13 3.31 -4.53
N LEU A 53 9.98 3.89 -3.68
CA LEU A 53 10.33 3.32 -2.39
C LEU A 53 9.12 3.28 -1.47
N VAL A 54 8.37 4.38 -1.41
CA VAL A 54 7.18 4.46 -0.57
C VAL A 54 6.12 3.46 -1.04
N GLN A 55 5.90 3.36 -2.36
CA GLN A 55 4.97 2.39 -2.95
C GLN A 55 5.33 0.94 -2.64
N LEU A 56 6.62 0.59 -2.78
CA LEU A 56 7.10 -0.75 -2.48
C LEU A 56 6.94 -1.10 -1.00
N VAL A 57 7.26 -0.17 -0.09
CA VAL A 57 7.12 -0.39 1.35
C VAL A 57 5.65 -0.63 1.71
N ILE A 58 4.75 0.27 1.31
CA ILE A 58 3.32 0.19 1.66
C ILE A 58 2.68 -1.05 1.04
N GLY A 59 2.88 -1.27 -0.26
CA GLY A 59 2.34 -2.43 -0.96
C GLY A 59 2.82 -3.75 -0.34
N THR A 60 4.11 -3.86 -0.02
CA THR A 60 4.65 -5.08 0.61
C THR A 60 4.11 -5.29 2.03
N THR A 61 4.01 -4.24 2.84
CA THR A 61 3.44 -4.33 4.19
C THR A 61 2.00 -4.82 4.16
N ILE A 62 1.15 -4.27 3.28
CA ILE A 62 -0.25 -4.68 3.17
C ILE A 62 -0.35 -6.12 2.64
N TYR A 63 0.42 -6.46 1.61
CA TYR A 63 0.41 -7.79 1.00
C TYR A 63 0.71 -8.90 2.02
N ILE A 64 1.68 -8.68 2.91
CA ILE A 64 2.08 -9.64 3.96
C ILE A 64 1.06 -9.69 5.10
N ARG A 65 0.46 -8.54 5.45
CA ARG A 65 -0.45 -8.41 6.59
C ARG A 65 -1.85 -8.94 6.30
N SER A 66 -2.40 -8.65 5.12
CA SER A 66 -3.81 -8.90 4.75
C SER A 66 -4.29 -10.35 4.99
N PRO A 67 -3.51 -11.42 4.68
CA PRO A 67 -3.92 -12.79 4.99
C PRO A 67 -4.09 -13.06 6.49
N LYS A 68 -3.21 -12.49 7.33
CA LYS A 68 -3.26 -12.68 8.80
C LYS A 68 -4.49 -11.99 9.39
N ASP A 69 -4.77 -10.78 8.92
CA ASP A 69 -5.93 -10.00 9.37
C ASP A 69 -7.24 -10.69 8.97
N SER A 70 -7.29 -11.33 7.79
CA SER A 70 -8.49 -12.08 7.35
C SER A 70 -8.85 -13.24 8.28
N LEU A 71 -7.85 -14.00 8.74
CA LEU A 71 -8.05 -15.13 9.65
C LEU A 71 -8.43 -14.65 11.05
N LEU A 72 -7.81 -13.56 11.50
CA LEU A 72 -8.12 -12.96 12.80
C LEU A 72 -9.58 -12.49 12.84
N VAL A 73 -10.03 -11.74 11.83
CA VAL A 73 -11.42 -11.25 11.77
C VAL A 73 -12.42 -12.39 11.63
N GLU A 74 -12.11 -13.44 10.85
CA GLU A 74 -12.98 -14.62 10.76
C GLU A 74 -13.12 -15.33 12.12
N ASN A 75 -12.04 -15.42 12.90
CA ASN A 75 -12.06 -16.00 14.23
C ASN A 75 -12.82 -15.12 15.23
N LEU A 76 -12.63 -13.81 15.22
CA LEU A 76 -13.35 -12.88 16.10
C LEU A 76 -14.86 -12.98 15.89
N ILE A 77 -15.33 -13.11 14.65
CA ILE A 77 -16.77 -13.26 14.37
C ILE A 77 -17.34 -14.55 14.94
N LYS A 78 -16.56 -15.64 14.92
CA LYS A 78 -17.03 -16.95 15.39
C LYS A 78 -16.95 -17.10 16.90
N LEU A 79 -15.91 -16.53 17.52
CA LEU A 79 -15.55 -16.80 18.92
C LEU A 79 -15.92 -15.64 19.84
N GLU A 80 -15.70 -14.39 19.41
CA GLU A 80 -15.75 -13.21 20.28
C GLU A 80 -16.24 -11.95 19.52
N PRO A 81 -17.51 -11.92 19.07
CA PRO A 81 -18.02 -10.87 18.19
C PRO A 81 -18.04 -9.48 18.84
N GLU A 82 -18.07 -9.40 20.17
CA GLU A 82 -18.02 -8.14 20.93
C GLU A 82 -16.70 -7.37 20.69
N LYS A 83 -15.59 -8.09 20.47
CA LYS A 83 -14.28 -7.50 20.21
C LYS A 83 -14.17 -6.80 18.87
N ILE A 84 -15.09 -7.06 17.94
CA ILE A 84 -15.09 -6.40 16.63
C ILE A 84 -15.28 -4.88 16.79
N GLN A 85 -16.20 -4.47 17.68
CA GLN A 85 -16.45 -3.04 17.90
C GLN A 85 -15.33 -2.36 18.68
N SER A 86 -14.75 -3.05 19.66
CA SER A 86 -13.74 -2.45 20.54
C SER A 86 -12.32 -2.48 19.96
N GLU A 87 -12.00 -3.45 19.11
CA GLU A 87 -10.62 -3.67 18.63
C GLU A 87 -10.51 -3.53 17.10
N GLU A 88 -11.35 -4.21 16.32
CA GLU A 88 -11.20 -4.22 14.85
C GLU A 88 -11.67 -2.93 14.17
N ILE A 89 -12.82 -2.36 14.57
CA ILE A 89 -13.30 -1.10 13.97
C ILE A 89 -12.30 0.05 14.18
N PRO A 90 -11.81 0.32 15.41
CA PRO A 90 -10.82 1.38 15.63
C PRO A 90 -9.52 1.15 14.86
N ARG A 91 -9.07 -0.11 14.75
CA ARG A 91 -7.89 -0.46 13.95
C ARG A 91 -8.10 -0.13 12.47
N MET A 92 -9.26 -0.46 11.92
CA MET A 92 -9.60 -0.20 10.52
C MET A 92 -9.73 1.31 10.23
N GLU A 93 -10.26 2.10 11.16
CA GLU A 93 -10.30 3.56 11.02
C GLU A 93 -8.91 4.17 10.89
N ILE A 94 -7.93 3.70 11.68
CA ILE A 94 -6.53 4.15 11.57
C ILE A 94 -5.96 3.80 10.20
N VAL A 95 -6.24 2.58 9.69
CA VAL A 95 -5.78 2.16 8.35
C VAL A 95 -6.34 3.10 7.28
N VAL A 96 -7.65 3.39 7.30
CA VAL A 96 -8.30 4.31 6.35
C VAL A 96 -7.74 5.73 6.45
N GLN A 97 -7.49 6.24 7.65
CA GLN A 97 -6.86 7.55 7.84
C GLN A 97 -5.44 7.60 7.25
N ASN A 98 -4.65 6.56 7.47
CA ASN A 98 -3.30 6.45 6.90
C ASN A 98 -3.32 6.47 5.37
N PHE A 99 -4.31 5.85 4.73
CA PHE A 99 -4.49 5.94 3.28
C PHE A 99 -4.76 7.37 2.80
N VAL A 100 -5.51 8.19 3.56
CA VAL A 100 -5.76 9.58 3.22
C VAL A 100 -4.48 10.41 3.30
N TYR A 101 -3.69 10.26 4.37
CA TYR A 101 -2.40 10.92 4.50
C TYR A 101 -1.42 10.49 3.41
N TYR A 102 -1.40 9.21 3.10
CA TYR A 102 -0.59 8.65 2.03
C TYR A 102 -0.93 9.31 0.68
N ARG A 103 -2.21 9.39 0.34
CA ARG A 103 -2.67 10.04 -0.89
C ARG A 103 -2.22 11.51 -0.98
N TYR A 104 -2.31 12.27 0.12
CA TYR A 104 -1.84 13.66 0.12
C TYR A 104 -0.32 13.76 -0.02
N PHE A 105 0.42 12.84 0.60
CA PHE A 105 1.87 12.75 0.42
C PHE A 105 2.23 12.46 -1.04
N GLU A 106 1.53 11.54 -1.71
CA GLU A 106 1.74 11.26 -3.13
C GLU A 106 1.46 12.47 -4.02
N ILE A 107 0.34 13.17 -3.82
CA ILE A 107 -0.05 14.37 -4.59
C ILE A 107 0.96 15.50 -4.40
N ALA A 108 1.58 15.62 -3.22
CA ALA A 108 2.62 16.62 -2.99
C ALA A 108 3.95 16.28 -3.68
N LEU A 109 4.19 14.99 -3.95
CA LEU A 109 5.44 14.49 -4.50
C LEU A 109 5.45 14.46 -6.04
N VAL A 110 4.29 14.31 -6.68
CA VAL A 110 4.08 14.15 -8.14
C VAL A 110 3.20 15.26 -8.67
#